data_AF-A0A962HII7-F1
#
_entry.id   AF-A0A962HII7-F1
#
_cell.length_a   1.000
_cell.length_b   1.000
_cell.length_c   1.000
_cell.angle_alpha   90.00
_cell.angle_beta   90.00
_cell.angle_gamma   90.00
#
_symmetry.space_group_name_H-M   'P 1'
#
loop_
_entity.id
_entity.type
_entity.pdbx_description
1 polymer ?
#
loop_
_entity_poly.entity_id
_entity_poly.type
_entity_poly.pdbx_seq_one_letter_code
_entity_poly.pdbx_strand_id
1 'polypeptide(L)'
;MSAFLAQNILALAVGGGAGAAVYAIMPEQSWMMDALTACGGFLGVHLPAIQQPSSTSYKIIRLSSWLAGLSIPFLFFFYRPTDLMLSLLAMYLLIIGLWWIIDRISLIRDFTQSLPAIVGLPVAITGYAYLLMGPDMILPVFLACGLGYVVQLLVENHAEEVRRTNFTMTE
;
A
#
# COMPACT_ATOMS: atom_id res chain seq x y z
N MET A 1 -18.17 -7.17 -9.60
CA MET A 1 -18.05 -7.79 -8.27
C MET A 1 -16.95 -8.86 -8.22
N SER A 2 -16.82 -9.72 -9.23
CA SER A 2 -15.78 -10.77 -9.32
C SER A 2 -14.34 -10.24 -9.33
N ALA A 3 -14.05 -9.16 -10.06
CA ALA A 3 -12.67 -8.62 -10.16
C ALA A 3 -12.14 -8.09 -8.81
N PHE A 4 -12.98 -7.40 -8.03
CA PHE A 4 -12.60 -6.92 -6.70
C PHE A 4 -12.38 -8.07 -5.73
N LEU A 5 -13.22 -9.11 -5.78
CA LEU A 5 -13.03 -10.32 -4.96
C LEU A 5 -11.71 -11.01 -5.30
N ALA A 6 -11.41 -11.21 -6.58
CA ALA A 6 -10.15 -11.79 -7.04
C ALA A 6 -8.94 -10.98 -6.55
N GLN A 7 -9.01 -9.65 -6.64
CA GLN A 7 -7.95 -8.77 -6.14
C GLN A 7 -7.78 -8.85 -4.61
N ASN A 8 -8.86 -8.97 -3.83
CA ASN A 8 -8.75 -9.17 -2.38
C ASN A 8 -8.15 -10.53 -2.03
N ILE A 9 -8.53 -11.59 -2.74
CA ILE A 9 -7.95 -12.92 -2.53
C ILE A 9 -6.44 -12.87 -2.82
N LEU A 10 -6.04 -12.22 -3.92
CA LEU A 10 -4.64 -12.00 -4.25
C LEU A 10 -3.92 -11.19 -3.18
N ALA A 11 -4.53 -10.10 -2.70
CA ALA A 11 -3.98 -9.24 -1.65
C ALA A 11 -3.79 -10.01 -0.33
N LEU A 12 -4.77 -10.84 0.05
CA LEU A 12 -4.69 -11.69 1.24
C LEU A 12 -3.62 -12.77 1.09
N ALA A 13 -3.49 -13.38 -0.09
CA ALA A 13 -2.47 -14.39 -0.35
C ALA A 13 -1.06 -13.80 -0.31
N VAL A 14 -0.85 -12.64 -0.94
CA VAL A 14 0.45 -11.94 -0.92
C VAL A 14 0.78 -11.43 0.47
N GLY A 15 -0.16 -10.72 1.12
CA GLY A 15 0.04 -10.19 2.46
C GLY A 15 0.26 -11.30 3.50
N GLY A 16 -0.69 -12.24 3.59
CA GLY A 16 -0.58 -13.37 4.51
C GLY A 16 0.66 -14.23 4.25
N GLY A 17 1.00 -14.47 2.98
CA GLY A 17 2.21 -15.19 2.59
C GLY A 17 3.49 -14.45 3.01
N ALA A 18 3.53 -13.13 2.85
CA ALA A 18 4.66 -12.32 3.30
C ALA A 18 4.80 -12.34 4.83
N GLY A 19 3.70 -12.15 5.58
CA GLY A 19 3.72 -12.24 7.04
C GLY A 19 4.19 -13.63 7.52
N ALA A 20 3.65 -14.71 6.93
CA ALA A 20 4.06 -16.07 7.25
C ALA A 20 5.54 -16.35 6.91
N ALA A 21 6.04 -15.79 5.80
CA ALA A 21 7.44 -15.92 5.42
C ALA A 21 8.37 -15.23 6.43
N VAL A 22 8.00 -14.04 6.91
CA VAL A 22 8.80 -13.36 7.93
C VAL A 22 8.74 -14.12 9.26
N TYR A 23 7.57 -14.59 9.69
CA TYR A 23 7.43 -15.46 10.87
C TYR A 23 8.33 -16.71 10.79
N ALA A 24 8.41 -17.33 9.61
CA ALA A 24 9.25 -18.52 9.41
C ALA A 24 10.75 -18.21 9.43
N ILE A 25 11.18 -17.04 8.95
CA ILE A 25 12.60 -16.64 8.87
C ILE A 25 13.07 -16.03 10.19
N MET A 26 12.20 -15.31 10.90
CA MET A 26 12.50 -14.55 12.12
C MET A 26 11.47 -14.91 13.22
N PRO A 27 11.46 -16.15 13.74
CA PRO A 27 10.41 -16.63 14.64
C PRO A 27 10.39 -15.93 16.02
N GLU A 28 11.50 -15.31 16.42
CA GLU A 28 11.64 -14.55 17.67
C GLU A 28 11.05 -13.13 17.58
N GLN A 29 10.60 -12.70 16.39
CA GLN A 29 10.09 -11.35 16.20
C GLN A 29 8.69 -11.16 16.81
N SER A 30 8.33 -9.90 17.04
CA SER A 30 6.99 -9.56 17.53
C SER A 30 5.92 -9.91 16.48
N TRP A 31 4.80 -10.48 16.92
CA TRP A 31 3.61 -10.69 16.08
C TRP A 31 3.12 -9.42 15.37
N MET A 32 3.44 -8.24 15.93
CA MET A 32 3.10 -6.96 15.33
C MET A 32 3.92 -6.68 14.06
N MET A 33 5.14 -7.20 13.97
CA MET A 33 5.97 -7.15 12.76
C MET A 33 5.35 -8.01 11.65
N ASP A 34 4.94 -9.25 11.95
CA ASP A 34 4.23 -10.13 11.01
C ASP A 34 2.97 -9.46 10.46
N ALA A 35 2.18 -8.86 11.36
CA ALA A 35 0.94 -8.18 11.00
C ALA A 35 1.18 -6.96 10.10
N LEU A 36 2.19 -6.14 10.40
CA LEU A 36 2.55 -4.98 9.58
C LEU A 36 3.11 -5.38 8.22
N THR A 37 3.93 -6.43 8.15
CA THR A 37 4.40 -6.98 6.87
C THR A 37 3.24 -7.51 6.04
N ALA A 38 2.30 -8.24 6.67
CA ALA A 38 1.11 -8.73 5.98
C ALA A 38 0.23 -7.60 5.45
N CYS A 39 0.01 -6.56 6.27
CA CYS A 39 -0.68 -5.35 5.85
C CYS A 39 0.05 -4.63 4.71
N GLY A 40 1.38 -4.56 4.75
CA GLY A 40 2.20 -3.98 3.68
C GLY A 40 2.01 -4.70 2.35
N GLY A 41 2.07 -6.04 2.35
CA GLY A 41 1.80 -6.84 1.16
C GLY A 41 0.37 -6.72 0.65
N PHE A 42 -0.61 -6.70 1.56
CA PHE A 42 -2.02 -6.48 1.22
C PHE A 42 -2.24 -5.13 0.54
N LEU A 43 -1.74 -4.03 1.13
CA LEU A 43 -1.86 -2.69 0.56
C LEU A 43 -1.07 -2.57 -0.75
N GLY A 44 0.06 -3.26 -0.87
CA GLY A 44 0.85 -3.33 -2.09
C GLY A 44 0.05 -3.76 -3.32
N VAL A 45 -0.82 -4.76 -3.17
CA VAL A 45 -1.70 -5.24 -4.26
C VAL A 45 -2.78 -4.22 -4.65
N HIS A 46 -3.17 -3.32 -3.75
CA HIS A 46 -4.17 -2.30 -4.04
C HIS A 46 -3.58 -0.97 -4.54
N LEU A 47 -2.28 -0.74 -4.33
CA LEU A 47 -1.61 0.52 -4.67
C LEU A 47 -1.76 0.95 -6.14
N PRO A 48 -1.70 0.06 -7.15
CA PRO A 48 -1.92 0.45 -8.55
C PRO A 48 -3.30 1.09 -8.80
N ALA A 49 -4.30 0.78 -7.97
CA ALA A 49 -5.63 1.36 -8.09
C ALA A 49 -5.69 2.86 -7.75
N ILE A 50 -4.59 3.48 -7.30
CA ILE A 50 -4.50 4.92 -7.02
C ILE A 50 -4.87 5.79 -8.23
N GLN A 51 -4.69 5.26 -9.45
CA GLN A 51 -5.04 5.94 -10.71
C GLN A 51 -6.47 5.70 -11.19
N GLN A 52 -7.25 4.89 -10.49
CA GLN A 52 -8.62 4.56 -10.88
C GLN A 52 -9.60 4.93 -9.76
N PRO A 53 -9.99 6.21 -9.63
CA PRO A 53 -10.87 6.67 -8.55
C PRO A 53 -12.24 5.97 -8.50
N SER A 54 -12.71 5.44 -9.64
CA SER A 54 -13.94 4.65 -9.76
C SER A 54 -13.79 3.22 -9.24
N SER A 55 -12.56 2.72 -9.05
CA SER A 55 -12.28 1.37 -8.56
C SER A 55 -12.61 1.24 -7.08
N THR A 56 -13.11 0.07 -6.68
CA THR A 56 -13.33 -0.21 -5.25
C THR A 56 -12.02 -0.33 -4.49
N SER A 57 -10.94 -0.78 -5.15
CA SER A 57 -9.59 -0.84 -4.57
C SER A 57 -9.01 0.54 -4.26
N TYR A 58 -9.43 1.59 -4.99
CA TYR A 58 -9.08 2.97 -4.66
C TYR A 58 -9.61 3.38 -3.28
N LYS A 59 -10.79 2.87 -2.87
CA LYS A 59 -11.34 3.15 -1.54
C LYS A 59 -10.48 2.57 -0.42
N ILE A 60 -9.85 1.41 -0.65
CA ILE A 60 -8.92 0.79 0.31
C ILE A 60 -7.69 1.67 0.48
N ILE A 61 -7.08 2.12 -0.63
CA ILE A 61 -5.94 3.03 -0.59
C ILE A 61 -6.32 4.34 0.10
N ARG A 62 -7.44 4.95 -0.29
CA ARG A 62 -7.95 6.18 0.33
C ARG A 62 -8.16 6.03 1.84
N LEU A 63 -8.76 4.93 2.29
CA LEU A 63 -8.95 4.66 3.72
C LEU A 63 -7.61 4.48 4.43
N SER A 64 -6.69 3.72 3.85
CA SER A 64 -5.36 3.49 4.43
C SER A 64 -4.54 4.78 4.57
N SER A 65 -4.58 5.66 3.58
CA SER A 65 -3.93 6.97 3.65
C SER A 65 -4.55 7.89 4.70
N TRP A 66 -5.88 7.84 4.87
CA TRP A 66 -6.56 8.59 5.93
C TRP A 66 -6.18 8.07 7.31
N LEU A 67 -6.13 6.74 7.48
CA LEU A 67 -5.68 6.11 8.71
C LEU A 67 -4.23 6.47 9.05
N ALA A 68 -3.32 6.44 8.06
CA ALA A 68 -1.92 6.83 8.25
C ALA A 68 -1.78 8.32 8.63
N GLY A 69 -2.54 9.20 7.98
CA GLY A 69 -2.56 10.63 8.31
C GLY A 69 -3.10 10.93 9.71
N LEU A 70 -3.93 10.05 10.26
CA LEU A 70 -4.45 10.15 11.63
C LEU A 70 -3.48 9.55 12.65
N SER A 71 -2.93 8.37 12.39
CA SER A 71 -2.10 7.63 13.35
C SER A 71 -0.73 8.26 13.59
N ILE A 72 -0.06 8.80 12.55
CA ILE A 72 1.27 9.42 12.69
C ILE A 72 1.27 10.55 13.74
N PRO A 73 0.35 11.53 13.68
CA PRO A 73 0.22 12.57 14.72
C PRO A 73 -0.07 12.03 16.11
N PHE A 74 -0.91 11.00 16.22
CA PHE A 74 -1.17 10.36 17.52
C PHE A 74 0.11 9.76 18.11
N LEU A 75 0.97 9.13 17.30
CA LEU A 75 2.28 8.64 17.75
C LEU A 75 3.15 9.78 18.28
N PHE A 76 3.20 10.92 17.57
CA PHE A 76 3.94 12.09 18.03
C PHE A 76 3.39 12.64 19.36
N PHE A 77 2.07 12.69 19.51
CA PHE A 77 1.44 13.13 20.76
C PHE A 77 1.79 12.21 21.93
N PHE A 78 1.74 10.88 21.76
CA PHE A 78 2.12 9.94 22.81
C PHE A 78 3.61 10.04 23.17
N TYR A 79 4.47 10.40 22.21
CA TYR A 79 5.89 10.61 22.46
C TYR A 79 6.18 11.92 23.20
N ARG A 80 5.46 13.01 22.88
CA ARG A 80 5.56 14.32 23.56
C ARG A 80 4.18 14.97 23.73
N PRO A 81 3.51 14.74 24.87
CA PRO A 81 2.14 15.23 25.11
C PRO A 81 2.02 16.76 25.14
N THR A 82 3.11 17.48 25.41
CA THR A 82 3.15 18.95 25.44
C THR A 82 2.91 19.58 24.07
N ASP A 83 3.08 18.81 22.99
CA ASP A 83 3.08 19.31 21.62
C ASP A 83 1.72 19.06 20.93
N LEU A 84 0.62 19.03 21.71
CA LEU A 84 -0.74 18.71 21.20
C LEU A 84 -1.17 19.62 20.05
N MET A 85 -0.96 20.94 20.15
CA MET A 85 -1.31 21.85 19.04
C MET A 85 -0.43 21.62 17.81
N LEU A 86 0.86 21.30 18.00
CA LEU A 86 1.79 21.06 16.90
C LEU A 86 1.47 19.75 16.18
N SER A 87 1.11 18.70 16.93
CA SER A 87 0.67 17.41 16.39
C SER A 87 -0.68 17.51 15.67
N LEU A 88 -1.65 18.27 16.19
CA LEU A 88 -2.90 18.55 15.48
C LEU A 88 -2.70 19.34 14.18
N LEU A 89 -1.79 20.31 14.18
CA LEU A 89 -1.42 21.03 12.96
C LEU A 89 -0.72 20.10 11.96
N ALA A 90 0.22 19.28 12.41
CA ALA A 90 0.89 18.28 11.59
C ALA A 90 -0.12 17.27 11.03
N MET A 91 -1.10 16.83 11.81
CA MET A 91 -2.21 15.97 11.38
C MET A 91 -2.98 16.59 10.23
N TYR A 92 -3.41 17.85 10.41
CA TYR A 92 -4.16 18.57 9.39
C TYR A 92 -3.35 18.71 8.09
N LEU A 93 -2.09 19.11 8.20
CA LEU A 93 -1.19 19.27 7.05
C LEU A 93 -0.87 17.95 6.36
N LEU A 94 -0.65 16.87 7.12
CA LEU A 94 -0.39 15.55 6.58
C LEU A 94 -1.62 14.99 5.89
N ILE A 95 -2.80 15.03 6.51
CA ILE A 95 -4.03 14.51 5.90
C ILE A 95 -4.34 15.24 4.60
N ILE A 96 -4.26 16.57 4.58
CA ILE A 96 -4.52 17.37 3.38
C ILE A 96 -3.41 17.19 2.33
N GLY A 97 -2.15 17.20 2.76
CA GLY A 97 -1.00 17.04 1.89
C GLY A 97 -0.96 15.67 1.21
N LEU A 98 -1.16 14.59 1.98
CA LEU A 98 -1.30 13.23 1.44
C LEU A 98 -2.45 13.14 0.45
N TRP A 99 -3.60 13.75 0.77
CA TRP A 99 -4.73 13.80 -0.14
C TRP A 99 -4.40 14.51 -1.45
N TRP A 100 -3.78 15.67 -1.36
CA TRP A 100 -3.40 16.44 -2.53
C TRP A 100 -2.40 15.67 -3.40
N ILE A 101 -1.43 15.00 -2.79
CA ILE A 101 -0.46 14.15 -3.50
C ILE A 101 -1.17 12.98 -4.19
N ILE A 102 -2.05 12.25 -3.50
CA ILE A 102 -2.79 11.12 -4.06
C ILE A 102 -3.68 11.57 -5.22
N ASP A 103 -4.40 12.67 -5.05
CA ASP A 103 -5.27 13.24 -6.09
C ASP A 103 -4.45 13.65 -7.32
N ARG A 104 -3.32 14.34 -7.12
CA ARG A 104 -2.40 14.70 -8.22
C ARG A 104 -1.83 13.47 -8.93
N ILE A 105 -1.38 12.46 -8.18
CA ILE A 105 -0.87 11.20 -8.75
C ILE A 105 -1.96 10.49 -9.56
N SER A 106 -3.20 10.50 -9.08
CA SER A 106 -4.33 9.86 -9.77
C SER A 106 -4.62 10.47 -11.14
N LEU A 107 -4.27 11.73 -11.35
CA LEU A 107 -4.47 12.47 -12.60
C LEU A 107 -3.32 12.28 -13.61
N ILE A 108 -2.15 11.79 -13.16
CA ILE A 108 -1.01 11.53 -14.05
C ILE A 108 -1.25 10.20 -14.76
N ARG A 109 -1.43 10.25 -16.07
CA ARG A 109 -1.59 9.06 -16.91
C ARG A 109 -0.36 8.14 -16.80
N ASP A 110 -0.60 6.84 -16.63
CA ASP A 110 0.41 5.76 -16.63
C ASP A 110 1.54 5.86 -15.57
N PHE A 111 1.43 6.79 -14.60
CA PHE A 111 2.32 6.88 -13.44
C PHE A 111 2.53 5.56 -12.69
N THR A 112 1.51 4.73 -12.46
CA THR A 112 1.67 3.48 -11.69
C THR A 112 2.60 2.46 -12.37
N GLN A 113 2.77 2.54 -13.68
CA GLN A 113 3.71 1.70 -14.42
C GLN A 113 5.13 2.28 -14.46
N SER A 114 5.33 3.49 -13.90
CA SER A 114 6.63 4.14 -13.87
C SER A 114 7.53 3.61 -12.73
N LEU A 115 8.84 3.59 -12.97
CA LEU A 115 9.84 3.23 -11.95
C LEU A 115 9.69 4.06 -10.65
N PRO A 116 9.45 5.38 -10.69
CA PRO A 116 9.17 6.17 -9.49
C PRO A 116 7.97 5.68 -8.69
N ALA A 117 6.92 5.16 -9.32
CA ALA A 117 5.76 4.63 -8.59
C ALA A 117 6.04 3.25 -7.99
N ILE A 118 6.70 2.37 -8.77
CA ILE A 118 7.09 1.02 -8.34
C ILE A 118 7.98 1.07 -7.09
N VAL A 119 8.87 2.06 -6.99
CA VAL A 119 9.75 2.22 -5.83
C VAL A 119 9.13 3.15 -4.79
N GLY A 120 8.59 4.30 -5.21
CA GLY A 120 8.15 5.36 -4.31
C GLY A 120 6.90 5.01 -3.50
N LEU A 121 5.93 4.32 -4.08
CA LEU A 121 4.70 3.96 -3.35
C LEU A 121 4.98 2.90 -2.26
N PRO A 122 5.76 1.83 -2.51
CA PRO A 122 6.23 0.95 -1.44
C PRO A 122 7.09 1.64 -0.39
N VAL A 123 7.96 2.59 -0.78
CA VAL A 123 8.74 3.39 0.19
C VAL A 123 7.81 4.17 1.13
N ALA A 124 6.72 4.76 0.63
CA ALA A 124 5.78 5.48 1.47
C ALA A 124 5.12 4.58 2.54
N ILE A 125 4.68 3.38 2.15
CA ILE A 125 4.11 2.37 3.08
C ILE A 125 5.18 1.90 4.08
N THR A 126 6.39 1.69 3.61
CA THR A 126 7.53 1.29 4.44
C THR A 126 7.89 2.35 5.47
N GLY A 127 7.90 3.62 5.07
CA GLY A 127 8.14 4.75 5.96
C GLY A 127 7.12 4.82 7.10
N TYR A 128 5.87 4.46 6.84
CA TYR A 128 4.85 4.36 7.88
C TYR A 128 5.14 3.23 8.88
N ALA A 129 5.53 2.05 8.39
CA ALA A 129 5.91 0.93 9.26
C ALA A 129 7.18 1.24 10.09
N TYR A 130 8.14 1.95 9.49
CA TYR A 130 9.32 2.46 10.18
C TYR A 130 8.95 3.37 11.37
N LEU A 131 8.00 4.28 11.18
CA LEU A 131 7.56 5.17 12.26
C LEU A 131 6.85 4.41 13.40
N LEU A 132 6.24 3.26 13.11
CA LEU A 132 5.52 2.45 14.10
C LEU A 132 6.43 1.53 14.92
N MET A 133 7.39 0.86 14.27
CA MET A 133 8.16 -0.21 14.91
C MET A 133 9.67 -0.12 14.69
N GLY A 134 10.15 0.92 13.99
CA GLY A 134 11.57 1.19 13.83
C GLY A 134 12.21 0.56 12.58
N PRO A 135 13.56 0.54 12.51
CA PRO A 135 14.31 0.22 11.29
C PRO A 135 14.14 -1.22 10.79
N ASP A 136 13.88 -2.17 11.69
CA ASP A 136 13.77 -3.59 11.34
C ASP A 136 12.57 -3.89 10.41
N MET A 137 11.59 -2.99 10.38
CA MET A 137 10.43 -3.09 9.48
C MET A 137 10.74 -2.73 8.03
N ILE A 138 11.82 -1.99 7.78
CA ILE A 138 12.04 -1.35 6.47
C ILE A 138 12.10 -2.40 5.37
N LEU A 139 12.98 -3.38 5.52
CA LEU A 139 13.18 -4.42 4.52
C LEU A 139 11.94 -5.31 4.31
N PRO A 140 11.35 -5.94 5.34
CA PRO A 140 10.24 -6.88 5.13
C PRO A 140 8.99 -6.20 4.57
N VAL A 141 8.65 -4.99 5.03
CA VAL A 141 7.47 -4.26 4.53
C VAL A 141 7.69 -3.76 3.11
N PHE A 142 8.90 -3.25 2.80
CA PHE A 142 9.23 -2.82 1.44
C PHE A 142 9.13 -3.96 0.44
N LEU A 143 9.70 -5.13 0.78
CA LEU A 143 9.66 -6.31 -0.09
C LEU A 143 8.23 -6.85 -0.24
N ALA A 144 7.47 -6.96 0.85
CA ALA A 144 6.09 -7.43 0.81
C ALA A 144 5.21 -6.51 -0.04
N CYS A 145 5.30 -5.20 0.20
CA CYS A 145 4.55 -4.19 -0.54
C CYS A 145 4.96 -4.13 -2.01
N GLY A 146 6.27 -4.15 -2.30
CA GLY A 146 6.79 -4.14 -3.66
C GLY A 146 6.40 -5.39 -4.44
N LEU A 147 6.45 -6.57 -3.80
CA LEU A 147 6.00 -7.82 -4.41
C LEU A 147 4.50 -7.77 -4.70
N GLY A 148 3.66 -7.31 -3.76
CA GLY A 148 2.23 -7.12 -4.01
C GLY A 148 1.94 -6.17 -5.16
N TYR A 149 2.67 -5.06 -5.25
CA TYR A 149 2.55 -4.09 -6.33
C TYR A 149 2.86 -4.70 -7.70
N VAL A 150 4.02 -5.36 -7.80
CA VAL A 150 4.47 -5.99 -9.05
C VAL A 150 3.54 -7.13 -9.46
N VAL A 151 3.12 -7.97 -8.51
CA VAL A 151 2.19 -9.08 -8.79
C VAL A 151 0.88 -8.54 -9.35
N GLN A 152 0.31 -7.49 -8.77
CA GLN A 152 -0.91 -6.88 -9.30
C GLN A 152 -0.72 -6.36 -10.73
N LEU A 153 0.38 -5.65 -11.00
CA LEU A 153 0.67 -5.16 -12.35
C LEU A 153 0.80 -6.30 -13.38
N LEU A 154 1.43 -7.42 -12.99
CA LEU A 154 1.53 -8.59 -13.86
C LEU A 154 0.17 -9.24 -14.13
N VAL A 155 -0.70 -9.32 -13.12
CA VAL A 155 -2.08 -9.82 -13.30
C VAL A 155 -2.87 -8.92 -14.24
N GLU A 156 -2.77 -7.60 -14.09
CA GLU A 156 -3.43 -6.64 -14.98
C GLU A 156 -2.93 -6.77 -16.42
N ASN A 157 -1.61 -6.81 -16.62
CA ASN A 157 -1.00 -6.98 -17.94
C ASN A 157 -1.44 -8.30 -18.61
N HIS A 158 -1.45 -9.40 -17.87
CA HIS A 158 -1.88 -10.69 -18.40
C HIS A 158 -3.37 -10.69 -18.77
N ALA A 159 -4.22 -10.08 -17.95
CA ALA A 159 -5.65 -9.96 -18.23
C ALA A 159 -5.92 -9.11 -19.48
N GLU A 160 -5.12 -8.08 -19.74
CA GLU A 160 -5.19 -7.30 -20.98
C GLU A 160 -4.74 -8.10 -22.21
N GLU A 161 -3.64 -8.85 -22.09
CA GLU A 161 -3.11 -9.70 -23.17
C GLU A 161 -4.16 -10.74 -23.62
N VAL A 162 -4.75 -11.46 -22.67
CA VAL A 162 -5.81 -12.46 -22.95
C VAL A 162 -7.01 -11.82 -23.64
N ARG A 163 -7.40 -10.60 -23.27
CA ARG A 163 -8.49 -9.89 -23.97
C ARG A 163 -8.11 -9.60 -25.42
N ARG A 164 -6.90 -9.10 -25.68
CA ARG A 164 -6.43 -8.78 -27.04
C ARG A 164 -6.44 -10.01 -27.94
N THR A 165 -5.95 -11.16 -27.44
CA THR A 165 -5.93 -12.42 -28.20
C THR A 165 -7.34 -12.91 -28.56
N ASN A 166 -8.31 -12.78 -27.66
CA ASN A 166 -9.67 -13.21 -27.92
C ASN A 166 -10.37 -12.34 -28.99
N PHE A 167 -10.11 -11.04 -29.03
CA PHE A 167 -10.66 -10.16 -30.07
C PHE A 167 -10.10 -10.49 -31.46
N THR A 168 -8.84 -10.89 -31.57
CA THR A 168 -8.23 -11.27 -32.86
C THR A 168 -8.68 -12.63 -33.39
N MET A 169 -9.30 -13.49 -32.58
CA MET A 169 -9.86 -14.78 -33.04
C MET A 169 -11.34 -14.70 -33.45
N THR A 170 -11.98 -13.55 -33.24
CA THR A 170 -13.38 -13.30 -33.61
C THR A 170 -13.55 -12.53 -34.93
N GLU A 171 -12.44 -12.18 -35.58
CA GLU A 171 -12.38 -11.64 -36.96
C GLU A 171 -11.98 -12.74 -37.95
#